data_AF-A0A949Y872-F1
#
_entry.id   AF-A0A949Y872-F1
#
_cell.length_a   1.000
_cell.length_b   1.000
_cell.length_c   1.000
_cell.angle_alpha   90.00
_cell.angle_beta   90.00
_cell.angle_gamma   90.00
#
_symmetry.space_group_name_H-M   'P 1'
#
loop_
_entity.id
_entity.type
_entity.pdbx_description
1 polymer ?
#
loop_
_entity_poly.entity_id
_entity_poly.type
_entity_poly.pdbx_seq_one_letter_code
_entity_poly.pdbx_strand_id
1 'polypeptide(L)'
;MKKALGVAFFFLVLAESFSLAYENPLPLPQANVLPLELSDQFEFRKFDIFINAQLRPRATPMVTRELMVYMERHRSTWGAIDGQETNAKTGEFFTFFWRAKRQADLTLRFEYRQSNLKNLVQAREIYYPAARGSHESHFDILGNDYSEDGR
;
A
#
# COMPACT_ATOMS: atom_id res chain seq x y z
N MET A 1 -34.31 2.22 -54.01
CA MET A 1 -33.21 3.20 -53.86
C MET A 1 -33.27 3.77 -52.45
N LYS A 2 -32.11 3.79 -51.75
CA LYS A 2 -31.79 4.49 -50.48
C LYS A 2 -32.37 3.87 -49.19
N LYS A 3 -31.67 3.70 -48.06
CA LYS A 3 -30.24 3.50 -47.68
C LYS A 3 -30.27 3.33 -46.14
N ALA A 4 -29.51 2.37 -45.61
CA ALA A 4 -28.95 2.29 -44.24
C ALA A 4 -29.97 2.21 -43.07
N LEU A 5 -29.69 1.59 -41.92
CA LEU A 5 -28.51 1.73 -41.08
C LEU A 5 -28.46 0.56 -40.08
N GLY A 6 -27.29 -0.07 -39.96
CA GLY A 6 -27.05 -1.18 -39.04
C GLY A 6 -27.06 -0.74 -37.58
N VAL A 7 -27.57 -1.62 -36.71
CA VAL A 7 -27.48 -1.46 -35.26
C VAL A 7 -26.24 -2.22 -34.80
N ALA A 8 -25.20 -1.47 -34.44
CA ALA A 8 -23.99 -2.00 -33.82
C ALA A 8 -24.27 -2.31 -32.35
N PHE A 9 -24.03 -3.56 -31.94
CA PHE A 9 -24.13 -3.99 -30.55
C PHE A 9 -22.82 -3.65 -29.84
N PHE A 10 -22.81 -2.55 -29.10
CA PHE A 10 -21.65 -2.09 -28.34
C PHE A 10 -21.64 -2.83 -26.98
N PHE A 11 -20.84 -3.88 -26.85
CA PHE A 11 -20.61 -4.54 -25.56
C PHE A 11 -19.75 -3.62 -24.68
N LEU A 12 -20.40 -2.97 -23.74
CA LEU A 12 -19.77 -2.16 -22.70
C LEU A 12 -19.23 -3.12 -21.63
N VAL A 13 -17.91 -3.37 -21.65
CA VAL A 13 -17.22 -4.12 -20.59
C VAL A 13 -17.16 -3.20 -19.37
N LEU A 14 -18.00 -3.48 -18.37
CA LEU A 14 -17.86 -2.91 -17.03
C LEU A 14 -16.54 -3.42 -16.44
N ALA A 15 -15.55 -2.54 -16.31
CA ALA A 15 -14.44 -2.76 -15.42
C ALA A 15 -14.98 -2.62 -13.99
N GLU A 16 -15.21 -3.73 -13.30
CA GLU A 16 -15.42 -3.73 -11.86
C GLU A 16 -14.14 -3.22 -11.19
N SER A 17 -14.14 -1.94 -10.85
CA SER A 17 -13.23 -1.38 -9.88
C SER A 17 -13.52 -2.07 -8.53
N PHE A 18 -12.69 -3.05 -8.17
CA PHE A 18 -12.61 -3.58 -6.82
C PHE A 18 -12.18 -2.46 -5.88
N SER A 19 -13.14 -1.70 -5.38
CA SER A 19 -12.94 -0.77 -4.27
C SER A 19 -12.94 -1.58 -2.98
N LEU A 20 -11.79 -2.14 -2.61
CA LEU A 20 -11.58 -2.56 -1.24
C LEU A 20 -11.62 -1.30 -0.37
N ALA A 21 -12.55 -1.28 0.59
CA ALA A 21 -12.59 -0.25 1.61
C ALA A 21 -11.21 -0.18 2.27
N TYR A 22 -10.62 1.01 2.28
CA TYR A 22 -9.30 1.26 2.86
C TYR A 22 -9.45 1.31 4.38
N GLU A 23 -9.55 0.15 5.02
CA GLU A 23 -9.33 0.03 6.45
C GLU A 23 -7.82 -0.14 6.67
N ASN A 24 -7.24 0.67 7.55
CA ASN A 24 -5.83 0.55 7.90
C ASN A 24 -5.58 -0.89 8.36
N PRO A 25 -4.58 -1.59 7.78
CA PRO A 25 -4.38 -2.99 8.07
C PRO A 25 -4.08 -3.18 9.56
N LEU A 26 -4.81 -4.10 10.18
CA LEU A 26 -4.84 -4.23 11.64
C LEU A 26 -3.46 -4.61 12.18
N PRO A 27 -2.93 -3.89 13.18
CA PRO A 27 -1.66 -4.23 13.80
C PRO A 27 -1.80 -5.50 14.64
N LEU A 28 -0.85 -6.41 14.47
CA LEU A 28 -0.66 -7.61 15.25
C LEU A 28 0.56 -7.41 16.16
N PRO A 29 0.42 -7.66 17.48
CA PRO A 29 1.51 -7.47 18.45
C PRO A 29 2.63 -8.51 18.29
N GLN A 30 2.35 -9.64 17.65
CA GLN A 30 3.33 -10.70 17.39
C GLN A 30 3.00 -11.45 16.10
N ALA A 31 4.01 -11.62 15.26
CA ALA A 31 3.91 -12.43 14.04
C ALA A 31 4.22 -13.92 14.35
N ASN A 32 3.24 -14.80 14.16
CA ASN A 32 3.49 -16.24 14.17
C ASN A 32 4.17 -16.65 12.86
N VAL A 33 5.26 -17.41 12.95
CA VAL A 33 6.02 -17.89 11.78
C VAL A 33 5.11 -18.76 10.92
N LEU A 34 4.85 -18.30 9.70
CA LEU A 34 4.10 -19.07 8.70
C LEU A 34 5.04 -20.00 7.92
N PRO A 35 4.55 -21.14 7.41
CA PRO A 35 5.35 -22.03 6.57
C PRO A 35 5.84 -21.28 5.33
N LEU A 36 7.13 -21.45 5.01
CA LEU A 36 7.84 -20.67 3.99
C LEU A 36 7.59 -21.12 2.55
N GLU A 37 6.80 -22.18 2.34
CA GLU A 37 6.57 -22.76 1.01
C GLU A 37 5.65 -21.86 0.17
N LEU A 38 6.26 -20.99 -0.62
CA LEU A 38 5.56 -20.18 -1.61
C LEU A 38 5.13 -21.08 -2.77
N SER A 39 3.83 -21.35 -2.89
CA SER A 39 3.29 -21.98 -4.10
C SER A 39 3.49 -21.05 -5.31
N ASP A 40 3.95 -21.58 -6.44
CA ASP A 40 4.06 -20.84 -7.72
C ASP A 40 2.73 -20.20 -8.19
N GLN A 41 1.61 -20.58 -7.57
CA GLN A 41 0.29 -20.01 -7.83
C GLN A 41 0.11 -18.59 -7.27
N PHE A 42 0.98 -18.16 -6.36
CA PHE A 42 0.95 -16.83 -5.74
C PHE A 42 2.33 -16.20 -5.83
N GLU A 43 2.41 -15.02 -6.45
CA GLU A 43 3.68 -14.35 -6.70
C GLU A 43 3.65 -12.90 -6.20
N PHE A 44 4.68 -12.51 -5.46
CA PHE A 44 5.03 -11.10 -5.28
C PHE A 44 5.83 -10.64 -6.48
N ARG A 45 5.49 -9.49 -7.04
CA ARG A 45 6.10 -8.96 -8.27
C ARG A 45 7.04 -7.81 -7.96
N LYS A 46 6.49 -6.69 -7.51
CA LYS A 46 7.25 -5.50 -7.14
C LYS A 46 6.78 -4.96 -5.80
N PHE A 47 7.66 -4.22 -5.14
CA PHE A 47 7.32 -3.46 -3.95
C PHE A 47 7.91 -2.07 -4.08
N ASP A 48 7.15 -1.08 -3.62
CA ASP A 48 7.54 0.31 -3.63
C ASP A 48 7.47 0.84 -2.19
N ILE A 49 8.47 1.63 -1.78
CA ILE A 49 8.53 2.24 -0.45
C ILE A 49 8.57 3.75 -0.65
N PHE A 50 7.62 4.45 -0.03
CA PHE A 50 7.55 5.91 -0.07
C PHE A 50 7.61 6.47 1.35
N ILE A 51 8.47 7.48 1.56
CA ILE A 51 8.69 8.08 2.87
C ILE A 51 8.18 9.52 2.85
N ASN A 52 7.11 9.75 3.59
CA ASN A 52 6.55 11.06 3.86
C ASN A 52 6.99 11.56 5.24
N ALA A 53 8.29 11.78 5.42
CA ALA A 53 8.80 12.35 6.66
C ALA A 53 9.68 13.56 6.37
N GLN A 54 9.60 14.56 7.25
CA GLN A 54 10.57 15.65 7.24
C GLN A 54 11.95 15.05 7.53
N LEU A 55 12.92 15.36 6.68
CA LEU A 55 14.30 14.95 6.89
C LEU A 55 14.76 15.56 8.21
N ARG A 56 15.09 14.72 9.21
CA ARG A 56 15.58 15.18 10.51
C ARG A 56 16.71 16.18 10.25
N PRO A 57 16.76 17.37 10.89
CA PRO A 57 17.72 18.44 10.57
C PRO A 57 19.21 18.05 10.63
N ARG A 58 19.54 16.89 11.23
CA ARG A 58 20.89 16.34 11.35
C ARG A 58 21.28 15.38 10.21
N ALA A 59 20.30 14.89 9.45
CA ALA A 59 20.53 14.31 8.14
C ALA A 59 20.38 15.46 7.15
N THR A 60 21.40 15.76 6.36
CA THR A 60 21.34 16.77 5.30
C THR A 60 19.98 16.65 4.60
N PRO A 61 19.16 17.72 4.52
CA PRO A 61 17.95 17.64 3.74
C PRO A 61 18.39 17.35 2.31
N MET A 62 18.27 16.10 1.88
CA MET A 62 18.19 15.80 0.47
C MET A 62 16.93 16.54 0.00
N VAL A 63 17.11 17.78 -0.46
CA VAL A 63 16.18 18.41 -1.37
C VAL A 63 16.12 17.43 -2.53
N THR A 64 15.12 16.55 -2.51
CA THR A 64 15.02 15.49 -3.50
C THR A 64 14.87 16.19 -4.84
N ARG A 65 15.89 16.09 -5.69
CA ARG A 65 15.87 16.65 -7.05
C ARG A 65 14.85 15.92 -7.94
N GLU A 66 14.37 14.76 -7.49
CA GLU A 66 13.34 13.97 -8.15
C GLU A 66 11.97 14.63 -7.99
N LEU A 67 11.47 15.19 -9.08
CA LEU A 67 10.15 15.80 -9.14
C LEU A 67 9.05 14.84 -8.70
N MET A 68 9.17 13.53 -9.00
CA MET A 68 8.16 12.53 -8.66
C MET A 68 7.98 12.32 -7.17
N VAL A 69 9.07 12.29 -6.39
CA VAL A 69 9.01 12.16 -4.92
C VAL A 69 8.39 13.41 -4.29
N TYR A 70 8.70 14.58 -4.83
CA TYR A 70 8.07 15.83 -4.40
C TYR A 70 6.56 15.83 -4.68
N MET A 71 6.15 15.40 -5.87
CA MET A 71 4.73 15.34 -6.24
C MET A 71 3.95 14.35 -5.38
N GLU A 72 4.51 13.17 -5.08
CA GLU A 72 3.84 12.18 -4.22
C GLU A 72 3.69 12.71 -2.79
N ARG A 73 4.70 13.40 -2.26
CA ARG A 73 4.62 14.08 -0.96
C ARG A 73 3.55 15.16 -0.95
N HIS A 74 3.51 15.98 -2.00
CA HIS A 74 2.51 17.04 -2.13
C HIS A 74 1.10 16.46 -2.24
N ARG A 75 0.92 15.35 -2.96
CA ARG A 75 -0.34 14.61 -3.04
C ARG A 75 -0.79 14.08 -1.68
N SER A 76 0.11 13.49 -0.89
CA SER A 76 -0.22 12.94 0.44
C SER A 76 -0.68 14.02 1.43
N THR A 77 -0.15 15.24 1.28
CA THR A 77 -0.38 16.39 2.16
C THR A 77 -1.28 17.47 1.53
N TRP A 78 -1.94 17.17 0.42
CA TRP A 78 -2.75 18.14 -0.31
C TRP A 78 -4.00 18.56 0.49
N GLY A 79 -4.30 19.85 0.49
CA GLY A 79 -5.48 20.44 1.14
C GLY A 79 -5.12 21.44 2.25
N ALA A 80 -6.15 21.97 2.90
CA ALA A 80 -5.97 22.76 4.11
C ALA A 80 -5.81 21.78 5.29
N ILE A 81 -4.56 21.40 5.56
CA ILE A 81 -4.22 20.50 6.67
C ILE A 81 -3.57 21.25 7.83
N ASP A 82 -3.86 20.83 9.05
CA ASP A 82 -3.22 21.38 10.25
C ASP A 82 -1.91 20.63 10.62
N GLY A 83 -1.24 21.07 11.68
CA GLY A 83 0.00 20.44 12.15
C GLY A 83 -0.20 19.01 12.68
N GLN A 84 -1.35 18.72 13.30
CA GLN A 84 -1.65 17.39 13.83
C GLN A 84 -1.95 16.40 12.69
N GLU A 85 -2.69 16.85 11.68
CA GLU A 85 -2.94 16.09 10.45
C GLU A 85 -1.66 15.84 9.66
N THR A 86 -0.76 16.84 9.63
CA THR A 86 0.58 16.66 9.03
C THR A 86 1.36 15.56 9.74
N ASN A 87 1.33 15.54 11.08
CA ASN A 87 1.96 14.47 11.86
C ASN A 87 1.28 13.13 11.61
N ALA A 88 -0.05 13.07 11.60
CA ALA A 88 -0.80 11.84 11.34
C ALA A 88 -0.52 11.24 9.95
N LYS A 89 -0.14 12.07 8.98
CA LYS A 89 0.25 11.67 7.61
C LYS A 89 1.76 11.43 7.45
N THR A 90 2.54 11.70 8.48
CA THR A 90 4.00 11.56 8.45
C THR A 90 4.39 10.11 8.72
N GLY A 91 5.19 9.51 7.84
CA GLY A 91 5.70 8.15 8.03
C GLY A 91 6.10 7.44 6.74
N GLU A 92 5.93 6.12 6.72
CA GLU A 92 6.31 5.25 5.62
C GLU A 92 5.11 4.52 5.03
N PHE A 93 5.08 4.50 3.70
CA PHE A 93 4.07 3.85 2.88
C PHE A 93 4.74 2.70 2.14
N PHE A 94 4.14 1.51 2.22
CA PHE A 94 4.61 0.30 1.57
C PHE A 94 3.55 -0.19 0.61
N THR A 95 3.90 -0.26 -0.67
CA THR A 95 3.01 -0.76 -1.71
C THR A 95 3.54 -2.10 -2.21
N PHE A 96 2.73 -3.16 -2.10
CA PHE A 96 3.06 -4.48 -2.60
C PHE A 96 2.19 -4.83 -3.80
N PHE A 97 2.84 -5.22 -4.89
CA PHE A 97 2.17 -5.68 -6.10
C PHE A 97 2.34 -7.18 -6.20
N TRP A 98 1.23 -7.89 -6.21
CA TRP A 98 1.22 -9.35 -6.20
C TRP A 98 0.22 -9.88 -7.20
N ARG A 99 0.22 -11.19 -7.40
CA ARG A 99 -0.68 -11.87 -8.31
C ARG A 99 -1.06 -13.26 -7.80
N ALA A 100 -2.34 -13.58 -7.94
CA ALA A 100 -2.89 -14.92 -7.72
C ALA A 100 -3.28 -15.56 -9.06
N LYS A 101 -2.59 -16.64 -9.45
CA LYS A 101 -2.86 -17.39 -10.69
C LYS A 101 -4.16 -18.19 -10.58
N ARG A 102 -4.47 -18.68 -9.37
CA ARG A 102 -5.74 -19.33 -9.03
C ARG A 102 -6.58 -18.45 -8.12
N GLN A 103 -7.88 -18.69 -8.12
CA GLN A 103 -8.80 -18.08 -7.17
C GLN A 103 -8.61 -18.73 -5.79
N ALA A 104 -8.37 -17.94 -4.75
CA ALA A 104 -8.22 -18.41 -3.38
C ALA A 104 -8.49 -17.29 -2.37
N ASP A 105 -8.89 -17.64 -1.15
CA ASP A 105 -8.91 -16.72 -0.02
C ASP A 105 -7.48 -16.53 0.48
N LEU A 106 -7.03 -15.27 0.50
CA LEU A 106 -5.64 -14.92 0.82
C LEU A 106 -5.60 -13.87 1.93
N THR A 107 -4.65 -14.01 2.83
CA THR A 107 -4.29 -12.96 3.79
C THR A 107 -2.89 -12.49 3.47
N LEU A 108 -2.74 -11.21 3.15
CA LEU A 108 -1.44 -10.62 2.93
C LEU A 108 -0.96 -10.02 4.24
N ARG A 109 0.18 -10.50 4.73
CA ARG A 109 0.81 -10.03 5.96
C ARG A 109 2.07 -9.24 5.63
N PHE A 110 2.15 -8.04 6.17
CA PHE A 110 3.36 -7.23 6.20
C PHE A 110 3.99 -7.30 7.59
N GLU A 111 5.18 -7.88 7.69
CA GLU A 111 5.95 -7.97 8.94
C GLU A 111 7.08 -6.95 8.91
N TYR A 112 7.26 -6.20 10.00
CA TYR A 112 8.24 -5.12 10.07
C TYR A 112 8.82 -4.98 11.49
N ARG A 113 9.93 -4.24 11.56
CA ARG A 113 10.64 -3.92 12.81
C ARG A 113 10.89 -2.42 12.83
N GLN A 114 10.78 -1.84 14.01
CA GLN A 114 11.07 -0.43 14.23
C GLN A 114 12.21 -0.29 15.25
N SER A 115 13.09 0.69 15.04
CA SER A 115 14.34 0.82 15.81
C SER A 115 14.16 0.88 17.33
N ASN A 116 13.10 1.50 17.84
CA ASN A 116 12.89 1.64 19.29
C ASN A 116 12.32 0.37 19.94
N LEU A 117 11.75 -0.53 19.15
CA LEU A 117 11.14 -1.78 19.61
C LEU A 117 12.11 -2.97 19.68
N LYS A 118 13.39 -2.73 19.38
CA LYS A 118 14.49 -3.72 19.47
C LYS A 118 14.19 -5.00 18.65
N ASN A 119 13.91 -6.11 19.33
CA ASN A 119 13.70 -7.43 18.72
C ASN A 119 12.22 -7.74 18.46
N LEU A 120 11.31 -6.84 18.83
CA LEU A 120 9.89 -7.03 18.59
C LEU A 120 9.59 -6.94 17.09
N VAL A 121 8.88 -7.95 16.57
CA VAL A 121 8.38 -7.97 15.20
C VAL A 121 6.89 -7.67 15.25
N GLN A 122 6.50 -6.60 14.59
CA GLN A 122 5.09 -6.25 14.38
C GLN A 122 4.64 -6.81 13.03
N ALA A 123 3.33 -7.01 12.90
CA ALA A 123 2.73 -7.37 11.63
C ALA A 123 1.44 -6.61 11.38
N ARG A 124 1.07 -6.46 10.11
CA ARG A 124 -0.22 -5.92 9.68
C ARG A 124 -0.79 -6.82 8.61
N GLU A 125 -2.10 -7.02 8.61
CA GLU A 125 -2.77 -7.96 7.70
C GLU A 125 -3.90 -7.31 6.90
N ILE A 126 -4.06 -7.76 5.66
CA ILE A 126 -5.22 -7.47 4.81
C ILE A 126 -5.77 -8.79 4.28
N TYR A 127 -7.06 -9.00 4.47
CA TYR A 127 -7.76 -10.17 3.95
C TYR A 127 -8.36 -9.89 2.56
N TYR A 128 -8.15 -10.83 1.64
CA TYR A 128 -8.65 -10.80 0.28
C TYR A 128 -9.48 -12.07 -0.01
N PRO A 129 -10.82 -11.99 0.06
CA PRO A 129 -11.67 -13.12 -0.30
C PRO A 129 -11.61 -13.39 -1.80
N ALA A 130 -11.51 -14.67 -2.16
CA ALA A 130 -11.57 -15.17 -3.53
C ALA A 130 -10.67 -14.40 -4.53
N ALA A 131 -9.47 -14.00 -4.07
CA ALA A 131 -8.52 -13.24 -4.85
C ALA A 131 -8.03 -14.00 -6.07
N ARG A 132 -8.03 -13.31 -7.23
CA ARG A 132 -7.50 -13.80 -8.50
C ARG A 132 -6.93 -12.63 -9.30
N GLY A 133 -5.90 -12.88 -10.10
CA GLY A 133 -5.30 -11.86 -10.96
C GLY A 133 -4.32 -10.98 -10.22
N SER A 134 -4.11 -9.77 -10.73
CA SER A 134 -3.15 -8.79 -10.21
C SER A 134 -3.78 -7.95 -9.12
N HIS A 135 -3.07 -7.78 -8.00
CA HIS A 135 -3.53 -6.99 -6.85
C HIS A 135 -2.43 -6.03 -6.39
N GLU A 136 -2.88 -4.99 -5.69
CA GLU A 136 -2.05 -3.99 -5.03
C GLU A 136 -2.51 -3.88 -3.58
N SER A 137 -1.55 -3.92 -2.66
CA SER A 137 -1.78 -3.80 -1.22
C SER A 137 -0.96 -2.65 -0.67
N HIS A 138 -1.58 -1.80 0.15
CA HIS A 138 -0.93 -0.67 0.79
C HIS A 138 -0.88 -0.89 2.31
N PHE A 139 0.29 -0.64 2.91
CA PHE A 139 0.49 -0.63 4.36
C PHE A 139 1.16 0.69 4.75
N ASP A 140 0.57 1.37 5.72
CA ASP A 140 1.03 2.69 6.15
C ASP A 140 1.45 2.68 7.61
N ILE A 141 2.71 3.00 7.90
CA ILE A 141 3.21 3.20 9.27
C ILE A 141 3.38 4.70 9.47
N LEU A 142 2.38 5.35 10.07
CA LEU A 142 2.26 6.81 10.14
C LEU A 142 2.11 7.32 11.58
N GLY A 143 2.26 8.63 11.75
CA GLY A 143 1.91 9.33 12.98
C GLY A 143 2.72 8.86 14.19
N ASN A 144 2.01 8.53 15.27
CA ASN A 144 2.62 8.11 16.53
C ASN A 144 3.36 6.78 16.36
N ASP A 145 2.77 5.79 15.66
CA ASP A 145 3.44 4.52 15.34
C ASP A 145 4.79 4.77 14.66
N TYR A 146 4.89 5.74 13.75
CA TYR A 146 6.15 6.05 13.10
C TYR A 146 7.13 6.84 13.99
N SER A 147 6.62 7.85 14.70
CA SER A 147 7.46 8.79 15.45
C SER A 147 7.95 8.24 16.78
N GLU A 148 7.14 7.43 17.46
CA GLU A 148 7.44 6.84 18.77
C GLU A 148 8.25 5.55 18.65
N ASP A 149 7.89 4.65 17.73
CA ASP A 149 8.56 3.35 17.57
C ASP A 149 9.78 3.43 16.65
N GLY A 150 9.87 4.50 15.85
CA GLY A 150 11.00 4.81 14.99
C GLY A 150 10.94 4.14 13.62
N ARG A 151 11.98 4.40 12.82
CA ARG A 151 12.21 3.77 11.52
C ARG A 151 13.02 2.48 11.69
#